data_AF-A0A442F5D2-F1
#
_entry.id   AF-A0A442F5D2-F1
#
_cell.length_a   1.000
_cell.length_b   1.000
_cell.length_c   1.000
_cell.angle_alpha   90.00
_cell.angle_beta   90.00
_cell.angle_gamma   90.00
#
_symmetry.space_group_name_H-M   'P 1'
#
loop_
_entity.id
_entity.type
_entity.pdbx_description
1 polymer ?
#
loop_
_entity_poly.entity_id
_entity_poly.type
_entity_poly.pdbx_seq_one_letter_code
_entity_poly.pdbx_strand_id
1 'polypeptide(L)'
;MMKHLMFSAAFFAAIMTHAHAAQSPRPGNLDGRVTSVVYQPNNVVTVNATYGISTMIIFDEDERFETISLGDTESWQVAPSEKGNILFVKPIAKNVTTNMNVVTTKRIYFIELHDNPPAAGKKVFGVRFVYPEKDLNAALRKEAEYRAANPNISTIDKANVNIDYSFSGDAQLKPSMVFDDGKKTFFKFTGRVPAIFAVQSDFSETLRNFRKEGEYLVLDGVATQYTLRDGNQWTCIFNLRKPDFGAPDPDILGPAPDRVAKKRWRSGNK
;
A
#
# COMPACT_ATOMS: atom_id res chain seq x y z
N MET A 1 50.49 -39.57 -21.92
CA MET A 1 49.17 -39.02 -21.50
C MET A 1 49.02 -39.41 -20.04
N MET A 2 48.82 -38.57 -19.03
CA MET A 2 48.37 -37.17 -18.90
C MET A 2 49.18 -36.51 -17.77
N LYS A 3 49.44 -35.20 -17.91
CA LYS A 3 49.97 -34.32 -16.89
C LYS A 3 48.81 -33.86 -16.00
N HIS A 4 48.95 -33.92 -14.68
CA HIS A 4 48.13 -33.11 -13.78
C HIS A 4 49.05 -32.25 -12.89
N LEU A 5 49.28 -31.03 -13.37
CA LEU A 5 49.78 -29.90 -12.58
C LEU A 5 48.65 -29.49 -11.62
N MET A 6 48.85 -29.61 -10.31
CA MET A 6 48.01 -28.94 -9.33
C MET A 6 48.50 -27.50 -9.17
N PHE A 7 47.75 -26.55 -9.75
CA PHE A 7 47.87 -25.13 -9.42
C PHE A 7 46.98 -24.86 -8.20
N SER A 8 47.59 -24.62 -7.05
CA SER A 8 46.90 -24.13 -5.85
C SER A 8 46.64 -22.64 -6.00
N ALA A 9 45.44 -22.27 -6.45
CA ALA A 9 44.99 -20.88 -6.47
C ALA A 9 44.52 -20.47 -5.07
N ALA A 10 45.34 -19.67 -4.37
CA ALA A 10 44.98 -19.05 -3.11
C ALA A 10 43.83 -18.04 -3.35
N PHE A 11 42.65 -18.35 -2.81
CA PHE A 11 41.46 -17.51 -2.88
C PHE A 11 41.59 -16.40 -1.82
N PHE A 12 42.06 -15.21 -2.22
CA PHE A 12 42.02 -14.02 -1.37
C PHE A 12 40.56 -13.58 -1.23
N ALA A 13 39.90 -13.98 -0.14
CA ALA A 13 38.60 -13.45 0.25
C ALA A 13 38.79 -11.99 0.71
N ALA A 14 38.55 -11.04 -0.20
CA ALA A 14 38.48 -9.63 0.15
C ALA A 14 37.25 -9.41 1.04
N ILE A 15 37.48 -9.28 2.34
CA ILE A 15 36.47 -8.84 3.31
C ILE A 15 36.17 -7.39 2.95
N MET A 16 35.02 -7.14 2.31
CA MET A 16 34.52 -5.79 2.05
C MET A 16 34.10 -5.15 3.38
N THR A 17 35.07 -4.62 4.12
CA THR A 17 34.81 -3.70 5.22
C THR A 17 34.09 -2.48 4.64
N HIS A 18 32.84 -2.27 5.04
CA HIS A 18 32.11 -1.06 4.67
C HIS A 18 32.85 0.12 5.30
N ALA A 19 33.55 0.90 4.48
CA ALA A 19 34.16 2.14 4.94
C ALA A 19 33.03 3.12 5.29
N HIS A 20 32.87 3.42 6.58
CA HIS A 20 31.95 4.45 7.06
C HIS A 20 32.55 5.83 6.76
N ALA A 21 32.48 6.24 5.49
CA ALA A 21 32.76 7.60 5.08
C ALA A 21 31.52 8.47 5.28
N ALA A 22 31.72 9.77 5.51
CA ALA A 22 30.64 10.74 5.61
C ALA A 22 29.72 10.66 4.38
N GLN A 23 28.41 10.65 4.62
CA GLN A 23 27.40 10.45 3.60
C GLN A 23 27.22 11.74 2.80
N SER A 24 27.45 11.66 1.48
CA SER A 24 27.22 12.78 0.57
C SER A 24 25.80 12.74 -0.02
N PRO A 25 25.07 13.88 -0.03
CA PRO A 25 23.78 14.00 -0.70
C PRO A 25 23.85 13.65 -2.20
N ARG A 26 22.82 12.99 -2.70
CA ARG A 26 22.69 12.61 -4.11
C ARG A 26 21.91 13.67 -4.90
N PRO A 27 22.36 14.07 -6.10
CA PRO A 27 21.63 14.97 -6.98
C PRO A 27 20.21 14.48 -7.31
N GLY A 28 19.24 15.39 -7.36
CA GLY A 28 17.88 15.10 -7.80
C GLY A 28 17.76 14.96 -9.32
N ASN A 29 16.69 14.29 -9.77
CA ASN A 29 16.46 14.02 -11.20
C ASN A 29 16.04 15.26 -12.01
N LEU A 30 15.37 16.22 -11.38
CA LEU A 30 14.88 17.44 -12.06
C LEU A 30 15.94 18.54 -12.11
N ASP A 31 16.65 18.75 -11.00
CA ASP A 31 17.75 19.70 -10.90
C ASP A 31 18.81 19.10 -9.96
N GLY A 32 20.01 18.87 -10.48
CA GLY A 32 21.10 18.25 -9.71
C GLY A 32 21.62 19.10 -8.55
N ARG A 33 21.24 20.38 -8.48
CA ARG A 33 21.60 21.32 -7.41
C ARG A 33 20.65 21.23 -6.22
N VAL A 34 19.54 20.51 -6.36
CA VAL A 34 18.67 20.09 -5.27
C VAL A 34 18.98 18.62 -4.99
N THR A 35 19.63 18.38 -3.86
CA THR A 35 20.14 17.07 -3.48
C THR A 35 19.30 16.46 -2.37
N SER A 36 19.38 15.14 -2.21
CA SER A 36 18.69 14.40 -1.17
C SER A 36 19.63 13.43 -0.46
N VAL A 37 19.39 13.20 0.82
CA VAL A 37 20.18 12.29 1.65
C VAL A 37 19.23 11.49 2.53
N VAL A 38 19.41 10.17 2.56
CA VAL A 38 18.64 9.31 3.47
C VAL A 38 19.20 9.49 4.88
N TYR A 39 18.35 9.84 5.83
CA TYR A 39 18.74 9.95 7.23
C TYR A 39 19.17 8.59 7.78
N GLN A 40 20.30 8.57 8.48
CA GLN A 40 20.80 7.41 9.21
C GLN A 40 21.23 7.87 10.60
N PRO A 41 20.76 7.21 11.69
CA PRO A 41 21.21 7.53 13.04
C PRO A 41 22.73 7.39 13.15
N ASN A 42 23.37 8.31 13.89
CA ASN A 42 24.80 8.29 14.18
C ASN A 42 25.71 8.33 12.93
N ASN A 43 25.23 8.87 11.81
CA ASN A 43 26.04 9.08 10.61
C ASN A 43 26.29 10.58 10.37
N VAL A 44 27.44 10.90 9.81
CA VAL A 44 27.82 12.28 9.45
C VAL A 44 27.42 12.54 8.01
N VAL A 45 26.75 13.68 7.77
CA VAL A 45 26.36 14.12 6.43
C VAL A 45 27.23 15.28 5.98
N THR A 46 27.88 15.13 4.82
CA THR A 46 28.68 16.20 4.22
C THR A 46 27.78 17.09 3.36
N VAL A 47 27.64 18.35 3.75
CA VAL A 47 26.90 19.37 2.99
C VAL A 47 27.87 20.32 2.32
N ASN A 48 27.84 20.31 1.00
CA ASN A 48 28.58 21.25 0.17
C ASN A 48 27.79 22.56 0.04
N ALA A 49 28.34 23.64 0.55
CA ALA A 49 27.86 24.99 0.30
C ALA A 49 28.82 25.72 -0.65
N THR A 50 28.41 26.89 -1.14
CA THR A 50 29.24 27.70 -2.05
C THR A 50 29.23 29.15 -1.58
N TYR A 51 30.40 29.75 -1.47
CA TYR A 51 30.55 31.18 -1.18
C TYR A 51 29.64 32.05 -2.06
N GLY A 52 28.84 32.90 -1.41
CA GLY A 52 27.86 33.77 -2.06
C GLY A 52 26.52 33.12 -2.40
N ILE A 53 26.31 31.83 -2.09
CA ILE A 53 25.05 31.09 -2.29
C ILE A 53 24.49 30.64 -0.92
N SER A 54 23.19 30.85 -0.72
CA SER A 54 22.48 30.30 0.44
C SER A 54 22.06 28.86 0.14
N THR A 55 22.50 27.91 0.96
CA THR A 55 22.12 26.50 0.86
C THR A 55 21.05 26.20 1.90
N MET A 56 19.92 25.65 1.45
CA MET A 56 18.85 25.21 2.34
C MET A 56 19.03 23.75 2.75
N ILE A 57 18.95 23.47 4.04
CA ILE A 57 18.85 22.11 4.57
C ILE A 57 17.41 21.91 5.06
N ILE A 58 16.73 20.90 4.53
CA ILE A 58 15.31 20.63 4.75
C ILE A 58 15.18 19.33 5.54
N PHE A 59 14.71 19.44 6.77
CA PHE A 59 14.45 18.34 7.71
C PHE A 59 13.02 17.82 7.58
N ASP A 60 12.58 16.94 8.47
CA ASP A 60 11.18 16.45 8.48
C ASP A 60 10.22 17.61 8.82
N GLU A 61 9.09 17.71 8.12
CA GLU A 61 8.07 18.76 8.36
C GLU A 61 7.47 18.70 9.78
N ASP A 62 7.53 17.51 10.41
CA ASP A 62 7.04 17.29 11.76
C ASP A 62 8.12 17.52 12.84
N GLU A 63 9.30 18.02 12.47
CA GLU A 63 10.39 18.34 13.40
C GLU A 63 10.50 19.84 13.69
N ARG A 64 10.91 20.15 14.92
CA ARG A 64 11.24 21.52 15.33
C ARG A 64 12.64 21.56 15.89
N PHE A 65 13.37 22.65 15.61
CA PHE A 65 14.70 22.87 16.15
C PHE A 65 14.65 23.11 17.65
N GLU A 66 15.45 22.37 18.40
CA GLU A 66 15.65 22.60 19.84
C GLU A 66 17.00 23.28 20.09
N THR A 67 18.06 22.80 19.43
CA THR A 67 19.41 23.36 19.59
C THR A 67 20.19 23.21 18.29
N ILE A 68 20.94 24.25 17.94
CA ILE A 68 21.86 24.26 16.81
C ILE A 68 23.23 24.70 17.35
N SER A 69 24.25 23.87 17.14
CA SER A 69 25.62 24.15 17.56
C SER A 69 26.52 24.10 16.33
N LEU A 70 27.20 25.21 16.06
CA LEU A 70 28.10 25.41 14.92
C LEU A 70 29.51 25.61 15.45
N GLY A 71 30.51 24.93 14.87
CA GLY A 71 31.90 25.02 15.32
C GLY A 71 32.54 26.37 15.02
N ASP A 72 32.57 26.75 13.74
CA ASP A 72 33.14 28.02 13.28
C ASP A 72 32.04 29.02 12.94
N THR A 73 31.64 29.83 13.93
CA THR A 73 30.63 30.88 13.78
C THR A 73 31.14 32.14 13.09
N GLU A 74 32.46 32.28 12.87
CA GLU A 74 33.06 33.44 12.20
C GLU A 74 33.09 33.25 10.68
N SER A 75 33.21 32.01 10.21
CA SER A 75 33.27 31.68 8.79
C SER A 75 31.93 31.22 8.21
N TRP A 76 30.94 30.95 9.06
CA TRP A 76 29.64 30.41 8.65
C TRP A 76 28.47 31.13 9.30
N GLN A 77 27.48 31.47 8.48
CA GLN A 77 26.20 31.99 8.93
C GLN A 77 25.13 30.90 8.81
N VAL A 78 24.42 30.67 9.90
CA VAL A 78 23.33 29.70 9.98
C VAL A 78 22.08 30.39 10.50
N ALA A 79 20.96 30.23 9.80
CA ALA A 79 19.68 30.85 10.17
C ALA A 79 18.53 29.86 10.04
N PRO A 80 17.85 29.48 11.13
CA PRO A 80 16.64 28.65 11.05
C PRO A 80 15.46 29.47 10.50
N SER A 81 14.55 28.81 9.79
CA SER A 81 13.28 29.42 9.38
C SER A 81 12.34 29.59 10.58
N GLU A 82 11.62 30.71 10.68
CA GLU A 82 10.77 31.05 11.84
C GLU A 82 9.68 30.02 12.18
N LYS A 83 9.19 29.27 11.20
CA LYS A 83 8.06 28.33 11.36
C LYS A 83 8.38 26.89 10.97
N GLY A 84 9.65 26.60 10.66
CA GLY A 84 9.93 25.47 9.80
C GLY A 84 11.07 24.57 10.23
N ASN A 85 11.10 23.45 9.52
CA ASN A 85 12.09 22.42 9.42
C ASN A 85 13.22 22.78 8.44
N ILE A 86 13.44 24.07 8.18
CA ILE A 86 14.41 24.54 7.18
C ILE A 86 15.50 25.34 7.87
N LEU A 87 16.75 25.02 7.54
CA LEU A 87 17.93 25.72 8.00
C LEU A 87 18.69 26.29 6.80
N PHE A 88 18.91 27.60 6.81
CA PHE A 88 19.74 28.27 5.82
C PHE A 88 21.19 28.28 6.29
N VAL A 89 22.09 27.84 5.41
CA VAL A 89 23.53 27.80 5.67
C VAL A 89 24.24 28.58 4.58
N LYS A 90 25.10 29.52 4.99
CA LYS A 90 25.86 30.37 4.08
C LYS A 90 27.30 30.52 4.57
N PRO A 91 28.31 30.12 3.80
CA PRO A 91 29.69 30.44 4.10
C PRO A 91 29.96 31.93 3.86
N ILE A 92 30.66 32.57 4.80
CA ILE A 92 31.08 33.98 4.76
C ILE A 92 32.60 34.16 4.64
N ALA A 93 33.36 33.06 4.74
CA ALA A 93 34.76 32.96 4.35
C ALA A 93 34.93 31.91 3.22
N LYS A 94 36.10 31.91 2.56
CA LYS A 94 36.41 31.00 1.44
C LYS A 94 37.25 29.82 1.91
N ASN A 95 37.00 28.64 1.34
CA ASN A 95 37.75 27.40 1.59
C ASN A 95 37.78 27.01 3.08
N VAL A 96 36.62 27.08 3.70
CA VAL A 96 36.41 26.77 5.12
C VAL A 96 35.59 25.50 5.28
N THR A 97 35.92 24.74 6.32
CA THR A 97 35.22 23.51 6.68
C THR A 97 34.94 23.55 8.17
N THR A 98 33.73 23.16 8.58
CA THR A 98 33.36 23.10 10.00
C THR A 98 32.30 22.03 10.24
N ASN A 99 32.01 21.75 11.51
CA ASN A 99 30.91 20.89 11.91
C ASN A 99 29.71 21.71 12.40
N MET A 100 28.53 21.11 12.24
CA MET A 100 27.29 21.62 12.77
C MET A 100 26.45 20.46 13.30
N ASN A 101 26.04 20.57 14.56
CA ASN A 101 25.13 19.64 15.19
C ASN A 101 23.75 20.29 15.30
N VAL A 102 22.72 19.58 14.85
CA VAL A 102 21.33 20.03 14.94
C VAL A 102 20.55 19.02 15.77
N VAL A 103 19.97 19.48 16.86
CA VAL A 103 19.07 18.70 17.71
C VAL A 103 17.66 19.19 17.46
N THR A 104 16.77 18.26 17.09
CA THR A 104 15.34 18.51 16.90
C THR A 104 14.54 17.70 17.91
N THR A 105 13.23 17.97 17.94
CA THR A 105 12.27 17.22 18.76
C THR A 105 12.23 15.71 18.50
N LYS A 106 12.84 15.22 17.40
CA LYS A 106 12.84 13.79 17.05
C LYS A 106 14.23 13.21 16.80
N ARG A 107 15.17 13.99 16.27
CA ARG A 107 16.42 13.47 15.69
C ARG A 107 17.61 14.37 15.98
N ILE A 108 18.79 13.79 15.92
CA ILE A 108 20.07 14.50 16.04
C ILE A 108 20.80 14.33 14.72
N TYR A 109 21.28 15.44 14.16
CA TYR A 109 22.01 15.47 12.90
C TYR A 109 23.44 15.94 13.14
N PHE A 110 24.38 15.15 12.63
CA PHE A 110 25.80 15.49 12.57
C PHE A 110 26.13 15.90 11.14
N ILE A 111 26.43 17.18 10.93
CA ILE A 111 26.64 17.75 9.59
C ILE A 111 28.06 18.29 9.51
N GLU A 112 28.75 17.92 8.45
CA GLU A 112 30.03 18.51 8.08
C GLU A 112 29.80 19.49 6.92
N LEU A 113 30.12 20.76 7.14
CA LEU A 113 29.93 21.84 6.17
C LEU A 113 31.23 22.09 5.42
N HIS A 114 31.17 22.06 4.09
CA HIS A 114 32.31 22.37 3.22
C HIS A 114 31.96 23.53 2.28
N ASP A 115 32.76 24.59 2.31
CA ASP A 115 32.72 25.61 1.26
C ASP A 115 33.41 25.09 0.00
N ASN A 116 32.73 25.21 -1.14
CA ASN A 116 33.32 24.97 -2.44
C ASN A 116 33.50 26.30 -3.17
N PRO A 117 34.64 26.49 -3.88
CA PRO A 117 34.84 27.68 -4.68
C PRO A 117 33.77 27.76 -5.79
N PRO A 118 33.22 28.95 -6.11
CA PRO A 118 32.19 29.10 -7.13
C PRO A 118 32.55 28.54 -8.51
N ALA A 119 33.85 28.49 -8.82
CA ALA A 119 34.41 27.95 -10.06
C ALA A 119 34.37 26.42 -10.15
N ALA A 120 34.16 25.69 -9.05
CA ALA A 120 34.13 24.23 -9.04
C ALA A 120 32.86 23.62 -9.66
N GLY A 121 31.87 24.44 -10.03
CA GLY A 121 30.61 23.97 -10.65
C GLY A 121 29.68 23.16 -9.74
N LYS A 122 30.06 22.90 -8.48
CA LYS A 122 29.29 22.12 -7.50
C LYS A 122 28.39 23.02 -6.63
N LYS A 123 27.49 23.75 -7.27
CA LYS A 123 26.53 24.61 -6.57
C LYS A 123 25.36 23.77 -6.03
N VAL A 124 25.15 23.76 -4.72
CA VAL A 124 23.99 23.12 -4.10
C VAL A 124 23.09 24.23 -3.54
N PHE A 125 21.82 24.21 -3.93
CA PHE A 125 20.80 25.13 -3.40
C PHE A 125 19.99 24.50 -2.28
N GLY A 126 19.82 23.18 -2.31
CA GLY A 126 19.00 22.45 -1.35
C GLY A 126 19.57 21.07 -1.04
N VAL A 127 19.48 20.69 0.24
CA VAL A 127 19.73 19.34 0.74
C VAL A 127 18.49 18.91 1.50
N ARG A 128 17.82 17.85 1.04
CA ARG A 128 16.63 17.30 1.68
C ARG A 128 16.94 15.99 2.39
N PHE A 129 16.60 15.90 3.67
CA PHE A 129 16.62 14.62 4.38
C PHE A 129 15.39 13.78 4.03
N VAL A 130 15.61 12.49 3.78
CA VAL A 130 14.58 11.49 3.46
C VAL A 130 14.56 10.43 4.56
N TYR A 131 13.37 10.02 5.00
CA TYR A 131 13.15 9.15 6.16
C TYR A 131 12.39 7.88 5.75
N PRO A 132 13.08 6.75 5.51
CA PRO A 132 12.46 5.52 5.01
C PRO A 132 11.33 4.99 5.90
N GLU A 133 11.42 5.19 7.22
CA GLU A 133 10.42 4.76 8.18
C GLU A 133 9.08 5.48 8.01
N LYS A 134 9.08 6.74 7.53
CA LYS A 134 7.85 7.51 7.31
C LYS A 134 7.06 6.94 6.13
N ASP A 135 7.77 6.53 5.08
CA ASP A 135 7.18 5.92 3.89
C ASP A 135 6.60 4.54 4.21
N LEU A 136 7.33 3.72 4.98
CA LEU A 136 6.84 2.41 5.43
C LEU A 136 5.60 2.55 6.32
N ASN A 137 5.65 3.46 7.30
CA ASN A 137 4.51 3.70 8.19
C ASN A 137 3.29 4.24 7.43
N ALA A 138 3.48 5.12 6.45
CA ALA A 138 2.39 5.62 5.62
C ALA A 138 1.75 4.50 4.79
N ALA A 139 2.57 3.62 4.19
CA ALA A 139 2.07 2.47 3.44
C ALA A 139 1.28 1.50 4.33
N LEU A 140 1.82 1.16 5.50
CA LEU A 140 1.15 0.27 6.46
C LEU A 140 -0.17 0.87 6.97
N ARG A 141 -0.20 2.18 7.26
CA ARG A 141 -1.43 2.87 7.67
C ARG A 141 -2.48 2.84 6.56
N LYS A 142 -2.09 3.14 5.32
CA LYS A 142 -3.00 3.09 4.17
C LYS A 142 -3.55 1.68 3.95
N GLU A 143 -2.73 0.65 4.13
CA GLU A 143 -3.17 -0.74 4.05
C GLU A 143 -4.16 -1.09 5.18
N ALA A 144 -3.86 -0.69 6.41
CA ALA A 144 -4.76 -0.90 7.55
C ALA A 144 -6.12 -0.20 7.36
N GLU A 145 -6.10 1.05 6.89
CA GLU A 145 -7.30 1.82 6.55
C GLU A 145 -8.12 1.13 5.45
N TYR A 146 -7.45 0.62 4.40
CA TYR A 146 -8.12 -0.12 3.33
C TYR A 146 -8.77 -1.41 3.85
N ARG A 147 -8.08 -2.18 4.70
CA ARG A 147 -8.64 -3.41 5.29
C ARG A 147 -9.82 -3.11 6.21
N ALA A 148 -9.72 -2.05 7.02
CA ALA A 148 -10.81 -1.61 7.91
C ALA A 148 -12.04 -1.15 7.13
N ALA A 149 -11.85 -0.48 5.99
CA ALA A 149 -12.94 -0.05 5.12
C ALA A 149 -13.58 -1.21 4.32
N ASN A 150 -12.84 -2.30 4.09
CA ASN A 150 -13.27 -3.44 3.26
C ASN A 150 -13.10 -4.77 4.01
N PRO A 151 -13.83 -4.98 5.12
CA PRO A 151 -13.63 -6.12 6.00
C PRO A 151 -14.03 -7.46 5.36
N ASN A 152 -15.02 -7.51 4.46
CA ASN A 152 -15.36 -8.78 3.82
C ASN A 152 -14.28 -9.15 2.81
N ILE A 153 -13.85 -8.20 1.97
CA ILE A 153 -12.87 -8.49 0.91
C ILE A 153 -11.52 -8.91 1.50
N SER A 154 -11.12 -8.29 2.62
CA SER A 154 -9.86 -8.60 3.29
C SER A 154 -9.85 -9.95 4.01
N THR A 155 -11.02 -10.53 4.30
CA THR A 155 -11.17 -11.81 5.02
C THR A 155 -11.54 -12.99 4.13
N ILE A 156 -11.71 -12.79 2.81
CA ILE A 156 -11.97 -13.87 1.85
C ILE A 156 -10.81 -14.86 1.85
N ASP A 157 -11.12 -16.13 2.10
CA ASP A 157 -10.22 -17.23 1.81
C ASP A 157 -10.26 -17.53 0.29
N LYS A 158 -9.30 -16.96 -0.43
CA LYS A 158 -9.21 -17.07 -1.89
C LYS A 158 -9.07 -18.50 -2.40
N ALA A 159 -8.63 -19.45 -1.56
CA ALA A 159 -8.49 -20.84 -1.96
C ALA A 159 -9.85 -21.57 -2.03
N ASN A 160 -10.87 -21.07 -1.32
CA ASN A 160 -12.13 -21.76 -1.10
C ASN A 160 -13.35 -20.98 -1.61
N VAL A 161 -13.15 -20.06 -2.55
CA VAL A 161 -14.26 -19.34 -3.19
C VAL A 161 -14.91 -20.17 -4.30
N ASN A 162 -16.23 -20.04 -4.42
CA ASN A 162 -16.98 -20.55 -5.57
C ASN A 162 -17.08 -19.47 -6.65
N ILE A 163 -16.63 -19.81 -7.86
CA ILE A 163 -16.70 -18.96 -9.05
C ILE A 163 -17.62 -19.54 -10.13
N ASP A 164 -18.25 -20.69 -9.85
CA ASP A 164 -19.03 -21.44 -10.84
C ASP A 164 -20.42 -20.83 -11.00
N TYR A 165 -20.48 -19.81 -11.86
CA TYR A 165 -21.68 -19.06 -12.17
C TYR A 165 -21.90 -18.98 -13.67
N SER A 166 -23.16 -19.15 -14.11
CA SER A 166 -23.58 -18.89 -15.48
C SER A 166 -24.56 -17.72 -15.55
N PHE A 167 -24.84 -17.23 -16.76
CA PHE A 167 -25.78 -16.13 -16.97
C PHE A 167 -26.71 -16.42 -18.15
N SER A 168 -27.90 -15.83 -18.12
CA SER A 168 -28.85 -15.81 -19.24
C SER A 168 -29.58 -14.47 -19.29
N GLY A 169 -29.89 -13.96 -20.48
CA GLY A 169 -30.50 -12.64 -20.68
C GLY A 169 -29.54 -11.63 -21.30
N ASP A 170 -29.73 -10.35 -20.96
CA ASP A 170 -29.02 -9.23 -21.59
C ASP A 170 -27.56 -9.08 -21.13
N ALA A 171 -26.61 -9.32 -22.03
CA ALA A 171 -25.18 -9.21 -21.72
C ALA A 171 -24.74 -7.82 -21.22
N GLN A 172 -25.50 -6.74 -21.45
CA GLN A 172 -25.20 -5.41 -20.93
C GLN A 172 -25.34 -5.30 -19.41
N LEU A 173 -26.19 -6.12 -18.80
CA LEU A 173 -26.37 -6.17 -17.34
C LEU A 173 -25.46 -7.22 -16.69
N LYS A 174 -24.64 -7.92 -17.48
CA LYS A 174 -23.77 -8.98 -16.99
C LYS A 174 -22.65 -8.39 -16.13
N PRO A 175 -22.46 -8.88 -14.89
CA PRO A 175 -21.28 -8.56 -14.10
C PRO A 175 -20.01 -9.08 -14.77
N SER A 176 -18.92 -8.32 -14.63
CA SER A 176 -17.59 -8.75 -15.08
C SER A 176 -17.03 -9.92 -14.25
N MET A 177 -17.48 -10.07 -13.00
CA MET A 177 -17.10 -11.17 -12.11
C MET A 177 -18.19 -11.40 -11.07
N VAL A 178 -18.45 -12.67 -10.75
CA VAL A 178 -19.29 -13.11 -9.64
C VAL A 178 -18.58 -14.25 -8.93
N PHE A 179 -18.56 -14.21 -7.60
CA PHE A 179 -18.11 -15.34 -6.79
C PHE A 179 -18.77 -15.30 -5.40
N ASP A 180 -18.74 -16.41 -4.68
CA ASP A 180 -19.18 -16.49 -3.28
C ASP A 180 -18.14 -17.17 -2.38
N ASP A 181 -18.18 -16.87 -1.09
CA ASP A 181 -17.37 -17.51 -0.04
C ASP A 181 -18.20 -18.50 0.81
N GLY A 182 -19.38 -18.90 0.31
CA GLY A 182 -20.37 -19.69 1.03
C GLY A 182 -21.24 -18.90 2.04
N LYS A 183 -20.91 -17.64 2.35
CA LYS A 183 -21.69 -16.78 3.25
C LYS A 183 -22.20 -15.51 2.57
N LYS A 184 -21.45 -14.98 1.62
CA LYS A 184 -21.71 -13.73 0.89
C LYS A 184 -21.39 -13.91 -0.57
N THR A 185 -22.09 -13.13 -1.40
CA THR A 185 -21.88 -13.14 -2.85
C THR A 185 -21.35 -11.80 -3.30
N PHE A 186 -20.32 -11.82 -4.13
CA PHE A 186 -19.55 -10.65 -4.56
C PHE A 186 -19.76 -10.45 -6.05
N PHE A 187 -20.25 -9.27 -6.44
CA PHE A 187 -20.46 -8.88 -7.83
C PHE A 187 -19.52 -7.74 -8.20
N LYS A 188 -18.83 -7.84 -9.33
CA LYS A 188 -18.04 -6.74 -9.90
C LYS A 188 -18.65 -6.30 -11.23
N PHE A 189 -18.98 -5.02 -11.34
CA PHE A 189 -19.46 -4.40 -12.58
C PHE A 189 -18.41 -3.43 -13.12
N THR A 190 -18.23 -3.39 -14.44
CA THR A 190 -17.38 -2.40 -15.13
C THR A 190 -18.15 -1.15 -15.57
N GLY A 191 -19.49 -1.23 -15.59
CA GLY A 191 -20.38 -0.16 -16.02
C GLY A 191 -21.50 0.10 -15.04
N ARG A 192 -22.72 0.30 -15.55
CA ARG A 192 -23.91 0.56 -14.74
C ARG A 192 -24.23 -0.64 -13.85
N VAL A 193 -24.58 -0.36 -12.60
CA VAL A 193 -24.98 -1.37 -11.61
C VAL A 193 -26.49 -1.54 -11.66
N PRO A 194 -27.02 -2.71 -12.05
CA PRO A 194 -28.45 -2.98 -12.04
C PRO A 194 -28.98 -3.24 -10.62
N ALA A 195 -30.30 -3.27 -10.46
CA ALA A 195 -30.92 -3.78 -9.24
C ALA A 195 -30.75 -5.31 -9.18
N ILE A 196 -30.25 -5.84 -8.06
CA ILE A 196 -29.96 -7.28 -7.90
C ILE A 196 -30.97 -7.88 -6.92
N PHE A 197 -31.72 -8.87 -7.39
CA PHE A 197 -32.70 -9.63 -6.61
C PHE A 197 -32.20 -11.07 -6.45
N ALA A 198 -32.27 -11.61 -5.23
CA ALA A 198 -32.08 -13.04 -5.01
C ALA A 198 -33.41 -13.77 -5.27
N VAL A 199 -33.35 -14.91 -5.95
CA VAL A 199 -34.54 -15.72 -6.23
C VAL A 199 -34.68 -16.81 -5.17
N GLN A 200 -35.87 -16.93 -4.59
CA GLN A 200 -36.21 -17.93 -3.58
C GLN A 200 -36.63 -19.27 -4.23
N SER A 201 -36.80 -20.31 -3.41
CA SER A 201 -37.22 -21.65 -3.86
C SER A 201 -38.65 -21.68 -4.45
N ASP A 202 -39.49 -20.72 -4.08
CA ASP A 202 -40.83 -20.49 -4.65
C ASP A 202 -40.82 -19.60 -5.90
N PHE A 203 -39.63 -19.29 -6.43
CA PHE A 203 -39.38 -18.40 -7.57
C PHE A 203 -39.73 -16.92 -7.34
N SER A 204 -40.01 -16.51 -6.10
CA SER A 204 -40.18 -15.09 -5.77
C SER A 204 -38.83 -14.37 -5.70
N GLU A 205 -38.82 -13.08 -6.08
CA GLU A 205 -37.64 -12.21 -6.01
C GLU A 205 -37.61 -11.45 -4.68
N THR A 206 -36.46 -11.42 -4.02
CA THR A 206 -36.24 -10.67 -2.77
C THR A 206 -34.96 -9.86 -2.81
N LEU A 207 -34.97 -8.70 -2.14
CA LEU A 207 -33.77 -7.88 -1.98
C LEU A 207 -32.95 -8.41 -0.80
N ARG A 208 -31.65 -8.57 -1.02
CA ARG A 208 -30.68 -8.83 0.05
C ARG A 208 -29.99 -7.54 0.44
N ASN A 209 -29.58 -7.45 1.70
CA ASN A 209 -28.71 -6.38 2.14
C ASN A 209 -27.43 -6.42 1.31
N PHE A 210 -27.04 -5.27 0.78
CA PHE A 210 -25.84 -5.13 -0.01
C PHE A 210 -25.04 -3.91 0.42
N ARG A 211 -23.75 -3.94 0.13
CA ARG A 211 -22.85 -2.81 0.35
C ARG A 211 -21.72 -2.83 -0.66
N LYS A 212 -21.17 -1.65 -0.95
CA LYS A 212 -20.00 -1.53 -1.81
C LYS A 212 -18.74 -1.61 -0.96
N GLU A 213 -17.87 -2.57 -1.27
CA GLU A 213 -16.51 -2.66 -0.71
C GLU A 213 -15.53 -2.69 -1.89
N GLY A 214 -14.61 -1.73 -1.95
CA GLY A 214 -13.70 -1.56 -3.09
C GLY A 214 -14.44 -1.53 -4.43
N GLU A 215 -14.14 -2.50 -5.29
CA GLU A 215 -14.75 -2.67 -6.61
C GLU A 215 -15.95 -3.63 -6.62
N TYR A 216 -16.29 -4.23 -5.49
CA TYR A 216 -17.31 -5.26 -5.39
C TYR A 216 -18.57 -4.73 -4.69
N LEU A 217 -19.71 -5.19 -5.18
CA LEU A 217 -20.97 -5.16 -4.46
C LEU A 217 -21.10 -6.47 -3.70
N VAL A 218 -21.09 -6.38 -2.37
CA VAL A 218 -21.17 -7.53 -1.48
C VAL A 218 -22.60 -7.69 -1.00
N LEU A 219 -23.22 -8.82 -1.34
CA LEU A 219 -24.56 -9.21 -0.92
C LEU A 219 -24.48 -10.20 0.24
N ASP A 220 -25.37 -10.05 1.22
CA ASP A 220 -25.51 -11.01 2.31
C ASP A 220 -26.21 -12.28 1.83
N GLY A 221 -25.59 -13.43 2.10
CA GLY A 221 -26.08 -14.74 1.72
C GLY A 221 -25.62 -15.19 0.33
N VAL A 222 -25.86 -16.46 0.07
CA VAL A 222 -25.68 -17.11 -1.24
C VAL A 222 -27.05 -17.59 -1.71
N ALA A 223 -27.38 -17.34 -2.97
CA ALA A 223 -28.61 -17.81 -3.60
C ALA A 223 -28.28 -18.71 -4.79
N THR A 224 -29.23 -19.58 -5.15
CA THR A 224 -29.16 -20.44 -6.34
C THR A 224 -29.29 -19.63 -7.62
N GLN A 225 -30.02 -18.52 -7.58
CA GLN A 225 -30.20 -17.61 -8.70
C GLN A 225 -30.32 -16.16 -8.24
N TYR A 226 -29.82 -15.24 -9.06
CA TYR A 226 -30.04 -13.81 -8.96
C TYR A 226 -30.67 -13.27 -10.25
N THR A 227 -31.61 -12.34 -10.13
CA THR A 227 -32.14 -11.56 -11.26
C THR A 227 -31.62 -10.13 -11.17
N LEU A 228 -30.99 -9.65 -12.23
CA LEU A 228 -30.46 -8.31 -12.38
C LEU A 228 -31.40 -7.54 -13.30
N ARG A 229 -31.86 -6.35 -12.88
CA ARG A 229 -32.86 -5.56 -13.63
C ARG A 229 -32.40 -4.11 -13.80
N ASP A 230 -32.59 -3.58 -15.00
CA ASP A 230 -32.50 -2.15 -15.31
C ASP A 230 -33.62 -1.77 -16.31
N GLY A 231 -34.64 -1.06 -15.84
CA GLY A 231 -35.85 -0.78 -16.62
C GLY A 231 -36.50 -2.06 -17.15
N ASN A 232 -36.55 -2.20 -18.48
CA ASN A 232 -37.14 -3.36 -19.16
C ASN A 232 -36.11 -4.47 -19.47
N GLN A 233 -34.82 -4.24 -19.21
CA GLN A 233 -33.76 -5.22 -19.42
C GLN A 233 -33.57 -6.08 -18.17
N TRP A 234 -33.21 -7.35 -18.37
CA TRP A 234 -32.94 -8.27 -17.29
C TRP A 234 -31.82 -9.26 -17.64
N THR A 235 -31.16 -9.78 -16.60
CA THR A 235 -30.19 -10.88 -16.68
C THR A 235 -30.32 -11.76 -15.45
N CYS A 236 -30.37 -13.06 -15.64
CA CYS A 236 -30.30 -14.02 -14.56
C CYS A 236 -28.86 -14.53 -14.42
N ILE A 237 -28.40 -14.66 -13.17
CA ILE A 237 -27.12 -15.29 -12.80
C ILE A 237 -27.44 -16.54 -12.00
N PHE A 238 -26.91 -17.69 -12.41
CA PHE A 238 -27.17 -18.98 -11.78
C PHE A 238 -25.92 -19.47 -11.08
N ASN A 239 -26.06 -19.83 -9.80
CA ASN A 239 -25.00 -20.50 -9.05
C ASN A 239 -25.00 -21.99 -9.43
N LEU A 240 -23.94 -22.44 -10.09
CA LEU A 240 -23.80 -23.82 -10.55
C LEU A 240 -23.09 -24.72 -9.53
N ARG A 241 -22.74 -24.17 -8.36
CA ARG A 241 -22.14 -24.93 -7.27
C ARG A 241 -23.01 -26.13 -6.93
N LYS A 242 -22.40 -27.31 -7.00
CA LYS A 242 -23.07 -28.54 -6.54
C LYS A 242 -23.36 -28.42 -5.04
N PRO A 243 -24.61 -28.65 -4.60
CA PRO A 243 -24.93 -28.71 -3.18
C PRO A 243 -24.01 -29.70 -2.46
N ASP A 244 -23.51 -29.31 -1.28
CA ASP A 244 -22.70 -30.20 -0.46
C ASP A 244 -23.60 -31.29 0.15
N PHE A 245 -23.37 -32.55 -0.24
CA PHE A 245 -24.11 -33.69 0.31
C PHE A 245 -23.84 -33.91 1.80
N GLY A 246 -22.74 -33.37 2.35
CA GLY A 246 -22.40 -33.44 3.78
C GLY A 246 -23.17 -32.45 4.66
N ALA A 247 -23.78 -31.42 4.06
CA ALA A 247 -24.62 -30.43 4.73
C ALA A 247 -25.87 -30.14 3.87
N PRO A 248 -26.80 -31.11 3.77
CA PRO A 248 -27.92 -31.01 2.86
C PRO A 248 -28.86 -29.87 3.28
N ASP A 249 -29.08 -28.93 2.37
CA ASP A 249 -30.10 -27.90 2.52
C ASP A 249 -31.49 -28.55 2.30
N PRO A 250 -32.37 -28.61 3.32
CA PRO A 250 -33.67 -29.26 3.21
C PRO A 250 -34.60 -28.55 2.21
N ASP A 251 -34.38 -27.27 1.90
CA ASP A 251 -35.18 -26.54 0.93
C ASP A 251 -34.77 -26.87 -0.52
N ILE A 252 -33.57 -27.45 -0.72
CA ILE A 252 -33.01 -27.79 -2.04
C ILE A 252 -32.97 -29.31 -2.28
N LEU A 253 -32.59 -30.08 -1.27
CA LEU A 253 -32.38 -31.53 -1.32
C LEU A 253 -33.41 -32.33 -0.51
N GLY A 254 -34.30 -31.65 0.22
CA GLY A 254 -35.34 -32.29 1.01
C GLY A 254 -36.48 -32.85 0.15
N PRO A 255 -37.22 -33.85 0.65
CA PRO A 255 -38.38 -34.38 -0.04
C PRO A 255 -39.48 -33.32 -0.17
N ALA A 256 -40.09 -33.24 -1.35
CA ALA A 256 -41.19 -32.30 -1.60
C ALA A 256 -42.42 -32.62 -0.72
N PRO A 257 -43.15 -31.60 -0.23
CA PRO A 257 -44.37 -31.81 0.52
C PRO A 257 -45.46 -32.45 -0.35
N ASP A 258 -45.97 -33.61 0.05
CA ASP A 258 -47.11 -34.25 -0.60
C ASP A 258 -48.40 -33.52 -0.22
N ARG A 259 -48.89 -32.67 -1.12
CA ARG A 259 -50.13 -31.90 -0.94
C ARG A 259 -51.40 -32.72 -1.17
N VAL A 260 -51.28 -33.96 -1.65
CA VAL A 260 -52.40 -34.85 -2.01
C VAL A 260 -52.61 -35.95 -0.98
N ALA A 261 -51.62 -36.21 -0.12
CA ALA A 261 -51.71 -37.17 0.96
C ALA A 261 -52.92 -36.91 1.87
N LYS A 262 -53.92 -37.80 1.80
CA LYS A 262 -55.04 -37.84 2.75
C LYS A 262 -54.74 -38.82 3.87
N LYS A 263 -54.99 -38.38 5.12
CA LYS A 263 -54.86 -39.20 6.33
C LYS A 263 -55.71 -40.47 6.18
N ARG A 264 -55.07 -41.64 6.07
CA ARG A 264 -55.79 -42.92 5.93
C ARG A 264 -56.21 -43.41 7.32
N TRP A 265 -57.47 -43.80 7.46
CA TRP A 265 -58.13 -44.17 8.74
C TRP A 265 -57.42 -45.28 9.55
N ARG A 266 -56.52 -46.06 8.93
CA ARG A 266 -55.72 -47.11 9.59
C ARG A 266 -54.21 -46.88 9.57
N SER A 267 -53.73 -45.70 9.15
CA SER A 267 -52.29 -45.45 8.98
C SER A 267 -51.53 -45.19 10.27
N GLY A 268 -52.17 -45.19 11.45
CA GLY A 268 -51.51 -44.93 12.74
C GLY A 268 -51.08 -43.47 12.95
N ASN A 269 -51.02 -42.67 11.88
CA ASN A 269 -50.87 -41.23 11.95
C ASN A 269 -52.20 -40.65 12.46
N LYS A 270 -52.33 -40.45 13.79
CA LYS A 270 -53.43 -39.71 14.42
C LYS A 270 -53.22 -38.21 14.41
#